data_AF-A0ABD5LSQ1-F1
#
_entry.id   AF-A0ABD5LSQ1-F1
#
_cell.length_a   1.000
_cell.length_b   1.000
_cell.length_c   1.000
_cell.angle_alpha   90.00
_cell.angle_beta   90.00
_cell.angle_gamma   90.00
#
_symmetry.space_group_name_H-M   'P 1'
#
loop_
_entity.id
_entity.type
_entity.pdbx_description
1 polymer ?
#
loop_
_entity_poly.entity_id
_entity_poly.type
_entity_poly.pdbx_seq_one_letter_code
_entity_poly.pdbx_strand_id
1 'polypeptide(L)'
;MAKMDDPTPLDKRKLIETIVTKDINLKASDSKNSDEEFSGEINLSFTAPTSEEAYDLLSGYIRFISTKVRVEVKDEIDDQIERKLNHAQKAYQMDLERIANARNVNVQRLKYALEIANAAGVKKPISSEGAQIKDDPDYSIAMGADALSSKLAITEAITDPTTVSSELKIAYIIFSS
;
A
#
# COMPACT_ATOMS: atom_id res chain seq x y z
N MET A 1 -2.36 -40.67 -31.62
CA MET A 1 -1.78 -39.92 -32.75
C MET A 1 -0.66 -40.76 -33.30
N ALA A 2 -0.39 -40.74 -34.62
CA ALA A 2 0.81 -41.43 -35.12
C ALA A 2 2.01 -40.79 -34.43
N LYS A 3 2.81 -41.58 -33.70
CA LYS A 3 4.12 -41.13 -33.22
C LYS A 3 4.89 -40.66 -34.44
N MET A 4 5.07 -39.35 -34.56
CA MET A 4 5.96 -38.79 -35.55
C MET A 4 7.37 -39.07 -35.05
N ASP A 5 8.05 -40.01 -35.69
CA ASP A 5 9.48 -40.19 -35.49
C ASP A 5 10.20 -38.99 -36.14
N ASP A 6 10.85 -38.18 -35.29
CA ASP A 6 11.60 -36.96 -35.60
C ASP A 6 10.82 -35.81 -36.29
N PRO A 7 9.85 -35.17 -35.60
CA PRO A 7 8.96 -34.17 -36.19
C PRO A 7 9.67 -32.84 -36.46
N THR A 8 9.51 -32.32 -37.68
CA THR A 8 10.04 -31.01 -38.06
C THR A 8 9.31 -29.87 -37.33
N PRO A 9 9.90 -28.66 -37.23
CA PRO A 9 9.24 -27.51 -36.61
C PRO A 9 7.90 -27.13 -37.26
N LEU A 10 7.75 -27.40 -38.56
CA LEU A 10 6.50 -27.17 -39.30
C LEU A 10 5.43 -28.20 -38.92
N ASP A 11 5.82 -29.47 -38.75
CA ASP A 11 4.90 -30.54 -38.34
C ASP A 11 4.38 -30.28 -36.92
N LYS A 12 5.25 -29.84 -36.01
CA LYS A 12 4.86 -29.42 -34.65
C LYS A 12 3.84 -28.27 -34.68
N ARG A 13 4.02 -27.26 -35.55
CA ARG A 13 3.07 -26.14 -35.68
C ARG A 13 1.71 -26.58 -36.22
N LYS A 14 1.68 -27.40 -37.28
CA LYS A 14 0.43 -27.93 -37.84
C LYS A 14 -0.32 -28.79 -36.83
N LEU A 15 0.41 -29.55 -36.02
CA LEU A 15 -0.16 -30.36 -34.94
C LEU A 15 -0.82 -29.46 -33.87
N ILE A 16 -0.11 -28.43 -33.42
CA ILE A 16 -0.64 -27.44 -32.47
C ILE A 16 -1.88 -26.75 -33.03
N GLU A 17 -1.84 -26.31 -34.29
CA GLU A 17 -2.97 -25.67 -34.96
C GLU A 17 -4.20 -26.59 -35.01
N THR A 18 -4.00 -27.86 -35.35
CA THR A 18 -5.08 -28.87 -35.40
C THR A 18 -5.69 -29.09 -34.02
N ILE A 19 -4.85 -29.25 -32.99
CA ILE A 19 -5.31 -29.44 -31.60
C ILE A 19 -6.14 -28.22 -31.16
N VAL A 20 -5.63 -27.01 -31.36
CA VAL A 20 -6.30 -25.77 -30.93
C VAL A 20 -7.62 -25.53 -31.67
N THR A 21 -7.70 -25.83 -32.97
CA THR A 21 -8.87 -25.49 -33.78
C THR A 21 -9.95 -26.57 -33.81
N LYS A 22 -9.59 -27.84 -33.62
CA LYS A 22 -10.55 -28.96 -33.77
C LYS A 22 -10.80 -29.73 -32.49
N ASP A 23 -9.81 -29.81 -31.60
CA ASP A 23 -9.85 -30.78 -30.51
C ASP A 23 -10.20 -30.15 -29.16
N ILE A 24 -10.16 -28.82 -29.00
CA ILE A 24 -10.57 -28.12 -27.77
C ILE A 24 -12.02 -27.65 -27.88
N ASN A 25 -12.87 -28.04 -26.93
CA ASN A 25 -14.23 -27.52 -26.80
C ASN A 25 -14.47 -26.94 -25.40
N LEU A 26 -15.00 -25.71 -25.36
CA LEU A 26 -15.39 -25.02 -24.13
C LEU A 26 -16.87 -24.66 -24.22
N LYS A 27 -17.70 -25.22 -23.34
CA LYS A 27 -19.13 -24.90 -23.24
C LYS A 27 -19.46 -24.48 -21.82
N ALA A 28 -20.01 -23.27 -21.68
CA ALA A 28 -20.69 -22.90 -20.45
C ALA A 28 -21.99 -23.70 -20.36
N SER A 29 -22.31 -24.22 -19.18
CA SER A 29 -23.60 -24.87 -18.94
C SER A 29 -24.74 -23.87 -19.10
N ASP A 30 -25.71 -24.18 -19.96
CA ASP A 30 -26.88 -23.34 -20.21
C ASP A 30 -27.78 -23.35 -18.96
N SER A 31 -27.87 -22.21 -18.27
CA SER A 31 -28.61 -22.05 -17.00
C SER A 31 -30.13 -22.23 -17.11
N LYS A 32 -30.65 -22.61 -18.28
CA LYS A 32 -32.08 -22.82 -18.53
C LYS A 32 -32.52 -24.28 -18.44
N ASN A 33 -31.57 -25.24 -18.35
CA ASN A 33 -31.88 -26.68 -18.34
C ASN A 33 -31.04 -27.50 -17.32
N SER A 34 -30.28 -26.86 -16.43
CA SER A 34 -29.55 -27.52 -15.35
C SER A 34 -30.27 -27.34 -14.03
N ASP A 35 -30.37 -28.39 -13.22
CA ASP A 35 -30.68 -28.28 -11.80
C ASP A 35 -29.78 -27.19 -11.17
N GLU A 36 -30.32 -26.36 -10.26
CA GLU A 36 -29.65 -25.18 -9.68
C GLU A 36 -28.22 -25.46 -9.15
N GLU A 37 -27.94 -26.72 -8.82
CA GLU A 37 -26.67 -27.25 -8.32
C GLU A 37 -25.48 -27.13 -9.29
N PHE A 38 -25.73 -27.00 -10.60
CA PHE A 38 -24.68 -26.92 -11.63
C PHE A 38 -24.64 -25.57 -12.38
N SER A 39 -25.28 -24.55 -11.81
CA SER A 39 -25.23 -23.19 -12.37
C SER A 39 -23.80 -22.63 -12.30
N GLY A 40 -23.20 -22.35 -13.46
CA GLY A 40 -21.84 -21.81 -13.57
C GLY A 40 -20.74 -22.82 -13.91
N GLU A 41 -21.08 -24.10 -14.14
CA GLU A 41 -20.10 -25.08 -14.61
C GLU A 41 -19.63 -24.82 -16.05
N ILE A 42 -18.35 -25.11 -16.29
CA ILE A 42 -17.71 -25.03 -17.60
C ILE A 42 -17.30 -26.44 -18.01
N ASN A 43 -17.89 -26.93 -19.10
CA ASN A 43 -17.51 -28.19 -19.72
C ASN A 43 -16.31 -27.95 -20.66
N LEU A 44 -15.15 -28.47 -20.26
CA LEU A 44 -13.92 -28.50 -21.05
C LEU A 44 -13.65 -29.92 -21.54
N SER A 45 -13.51 -30.11 -22.86
CA SER A 45 -13.20 -31.41 -23.44
C SER A 45 -12.10 -31.36 -24.50
N PHE A 46 -11.36 -32.46 -24.61
CA PHE A 46 -10.33 -32.70 -25.63
C PHE A 46 -10.62 -33.97 -26.42
N THR A 47 -10.44 -33.93 -27.73
CA THR A 47 -10.52 -35.12 -28.61
C THR A 47 -9.11 -35.59 -28.98
N ALA A 48 -8.84 -36.89 -28.82
CA ALA A 48 -7.60 -37.50 -29.29
C ALA A 48 -7.85 -38.92 -29.83
N PRO A 49 -6.91 -39.50 -30.59
CA PRO A 49 -7.06 -40.85 -31.17
C PRO A 49 -7.22 -42.00 -30.17
N THR A 50 -6.73 -41.86 -28.94
CA THR A 50 -6.96 -42.82 -27.85
C THR A 50 -7.51 -42.12 -26.61
N SER A 51 -8.21 -42.87 -25.76
CA SER A 51 -8.73 -42.35 -24.48
C SER A 51 -7.60 -41.89 -23.55
N GLU A 52 -6.47 -42.59 -23.55
CA GLU A 52 -5.28 -42.23 -22.78
C GLU A 52 -4.68 -40.89 -23.23
N GLU A 53 -4.49 -40.70 -24.54
CA GLU A 53 -3.97 -39.42 -25.08
C GLU A 53 -4.93 -38.26 -24.81
N ALA A 54 -6.24 -38.48 -24.88
CA ALA A 54 -7.24 -37.44 -24.59
C ALA A 54 -7.20 -37.04 -23.11
N TYR A 55 -7.05 -38.01 -22.20
CA TYR A 55 -6.92 -37.78 -20.77
C TYR A 55 -5.64 -37.03 -20.41
N ASP A 56 -4.50 -37.46 -20.96
CA ASP A 56 -3.20 -36.84 -20.70
C ASP A 56 -3.16 -35.39 -21.22
N LEU A 57 -3.76 -35.12 -22.38
CA LEU A 57 -3.81 -33.78 -22.96
C LEU A 57 -4.70 -32.84 -22.12
N LEU A 58 -5.90 -33.28 -21.75
CA LEU A 58 -6.82 -32.48 -20.92
C LEU A 58 -6.20 -32.19 -19.55
N SER A 59 -5.67 -33.21 -18.87
CA SER A 59 -5.06 -33.05 -17.54
C SER A 59 -3.80 -32.18 -17.60
N GLY A 60 -2.98 -32.34 -18.65
CA GLY A 60 -1.81 -31.50 -18.91
C GLY A 60 -2.17 -30.03 -19.15
N TYR A 61 -3.22 -29.77 -19.93
CA TYR A 61 -3.70 -28.41 -20.20
C TYR A 61 -4.26 -27.73 -18.93
N ILE A 62 -5.09 -28.44 -18.16
CA ILE A 62 -5.59 -27.93 -16.86
C ILE A 62 -4.40 -27.55 -15.97
N ARG A 63 -3.42 -28.44 -15.81
CA ARG A 63 -2.21 -28.16 -15.00
C ARG A 63 -1.42 -26.96 -15.53
N PHE A 64 -1.28 -26.83 -16.85
CA PHE A 64 -0.59 -25.70 -17.46
C PHE A 64 -1.30 -24.37 -17.13
N ILE A 65 -2.61 -24.29 -17.37
CA ILE A 65 -3.40 -23.09 -17.06
C ILE A 65 -3.41 -22.80 -15.56
N SER A 66 -3.61 -23.80 -14.70
CA SER A 66 -3.53 -23.63 -13.24
C SER A 66 -2.17 -23.10 -12.79
N THR A 67 -1.08 -23.55 -13.42
CA THR A 67 0.27 -23.04 -13.13
C THR A 67 0.42 -21.58 -13.58
N LYS A 68 -0.06 -21.26 -14.79
CA LYS A 68 -0.03 -19.89 -15.31
C LYS A 68 -0.82 -18.92 -14.44
N VAL A 69 -2.06 -19.25 -14.10
CA VAL A 69 -2.91 -18.43 -13.23
C VAL A 69 -2.27 -18.29 -11.85
N ARG A 70 -1.68 -19.34 -11.28
CA ARG A 70 -0.98 -19.25 -9.99
C ARG A 70 0.18 -18.26 -10.04
N VAL A 71 0.98 -18.29 -11.11
CA VAL A 71 2.09 -17.34 -11.29
C VAL A 71 1.55 -15.92 -11.43
N GLU A 72 0.57 -15.70 -12.30
CA GLU A 72 -0.02 -14.37 -12.51
C GLU A 72 -0.65 -13.78 -11.24
N VAL A 73 -1.40 -14.59 -10.48
CA VAL A 73 -1.97 -14.15 -9.19
C VAL A 73 -0.88 -13.87 -8.17
N LYS A 74 0.20 -14.66 -8.14
CA LYS A 74 1.33 -14.41 -7.26
C LYS A 74 2.00 -13.08 -7.61
N ASP A 75 2.28 -12.85 -8.89
CA ASP A 75 2.92 -11.63 -9.38
C ASP A 75 2.05 -10.40 -9.05
N GLU A 76 0.72 -10.48 -9.25
CA GLU A 76 -0.19 -9.40 -8.86
C GLU A 76 -0.21 -9.15 -7.35
N ILE A 77 -0.16 -10.19 -6.52
CA ILE A 77 -0.07 -10.04 -5.05
C ILE A 77 1.26 -9.39 -4.66
N ASP A 78 2.37 -9.83 -5.23
CA ASP A 78 3.71 -9.29 -4.96
C ASP A 78 3.75 -7.81 -5.37
N ASP A 79 3.22 -7.45 -6.54
CA ASP A 79 3.09 -6.07 -7.00
C ASP A 79 2.19 -5.22 -6.08
N GLN A 80 1.06 -5.76 -5.59
CA GLN A 80 0.19 -5.07 -4.64
C GLN A 80 0.90 -4.81 -3.31
N ILE A 81 1.66 -5.78 -2.81
CA ILE A 81 2.47 -5.64 -1.59
C ILE A 81 3.50 -4.54 -1.80
N GLU A 82 4.24 -4.56 -2.90
CA GLU A 82 5.25 -3.54 -3.21
C GLU A 82 4.63 -2.13 -3.28
N ARG A 83 3.51 -1.98 -4.00
CA ARG A 83 2.81 -0.68 -4.10
C ARG A 83 2.37 -0.16 -2.72
N LYS A 84 1.78 -1.02 -1.89
CA LYS A 84 1.33 -0.65 -0.54
C LYS A 84 2.51 -0.30 0.36
N LEU A 85 3.59 -1.07 0.30
CA LEU A 85 4.81 -0.82 1.08
C LEU A 85 5.43 0.53 0.70
N ASN A 86 5.61 0.78 -0.60
CA ASN A 86 6.15 2.03 -1.12
C ASN A 86 5.29 3.24 -0.73
N HIS A 87 3.96 3.10 -0.79
CA HIS A 87 3.06 4.16 -0.34
C HIS A 87 3.21 4.43 1.16
N ALA A 88 3.18 3.38 1.99
CA ALA A 88 3.31 3.54 3.44
C ALA A 88 4.65 4.18 3.83
N GLN A 89 5.75 3.80 3.17
CA GLN A 89 7.06 4.38 3.39
C GLN A 89 7.12 5.87 3.00
N LYS A 90 6.54 6.25 1.85
CA LYS A 90 6.45 7.66 1.44
C LYS A 90 5.59 8.49 2.38
N ALA A 91 4.45 7.96 2.82
CA ALA A 91 3.58 8.62 3.78
C ALA A 91 4.30 8.85 5.12
N TYR A 92 5.03 7.84 5.60
CA TYR A 92 5.85 7.96 6.81
C TYR A 92 6.92 9.05 6.70
N GLN A 93 7.66 9.10 5.60
CA GLN A 93 8.65 10.16 5.35
C GLN A 93 8.01 11.55 5.30
N MET A 94 6.86 11.69 4.62
CA MET A 94 6.11 12.93 4.55
C MET A 94 5.63 13.40 5.93
N ASP A 95 5.18 12.49 6.79
CA ASP A 95 4.78 12.83 8.15
C ASP A 95 5.96 13.25 9.03
N LEU A 96 7.12 12.59 8.89
CA LEU A 96 8.34 13.03 9.58
C LEU A 96 8.71 14.47 9.20
N GLU A 97 8.70 14.79 7.91
CA GLU A 97 8.97 16.14 7.41
C GLU A 97 7.92 17.15 7.89
N ARG A 98 6.64 16.78 7.84
CA ARG A 98 5.54 17.64 8.30
C ARG A 98 5.68 17.98 9.78
N ILE A 99 6.01 17.00 10.63
CA ILE A 99 6.21 17.24 12.07
C ILE A 99 7.46 18.08 12.32
N ALA A 100 8.57 17.80 11.61
CA ALA A 100 9.78 18.62 11.70
C ALA A 100 9.50 20.08 11.32
N ASN A 101 8.76 20.30 10.24
CA ASN A 101 8.35 21.63 9.78
C ASN A 101 7.42 22.33 10.79
N ALA A 102 6.39 21.63 11.28
CA ALA A 102 5.49 22.18 12.30
C ALA A 102 6.24 22.57 13.57
N ARG A 103 7.20 21.75 14.00
CA ARG A 103 8.08 22.07 15.11
C ARG A 103 8.93 23.31 14.83
N ASN A 104 9.55 23.41 13.64
CA ASN A 104 10.36 24.57 13.29
C ASN A 104 9.52 25.86 13.31
N VAL A 105 8.32 25.83 12.74
CA VAL A 105 7.37 26.95 12.81
C VAL A 105 7.04 27.30 14.25
N ASN A 106 6.77 26.30 15.11
CA ASN A 106 6.48 26.53 16.52
C ASN A 106 7.67 27.14 17.27
N VAL A 107 8.90 26.68 17.00
CA VAL A 107 10.13 27.27 17.55
C VAL A 107 10.24 28.75 17.17
N GLN A 108 10.02 29.10 15.90
CA GLN A 108 10.06 30.51 15.47
C GLN A 108 8.98 31.35 16.15
N ARG A 109 7.74 30.83 16.23
CA ARG A 109 6.64 31.51 16.93
C ARG A 109 6.94 31.74 18.40
N LEU A 110 7.51 30.75 19.09
CA LEU A 110 7.91 30.88 20.50
C LEU A 110 9.05 31.90 20.68
N LYS A 111 10.00 31.98 19.74
CA LYS A 111 11.06 33.01 19.74
C LYS A 111 10.47 34.41 19.63
N TYR A 112 9.57 34.63 18.67
CA TYR A 112 8.90 35.92 18.51
C TYR A 112 8.02 36.28 19.72
N ALA A 113 7.25 35.33 20.24
CA ALA A 113 6.45 35.56 21.45
C ALA A 113 7.35 35.93 22.66
N LEU A 114 8.50 35.27 22.81
CA LEU A 114 9.47 35.57 23.86
C LEU A 114 10.08 36.98 23.69
N GLU A 115 10.44 37.37 22.47
CA GLU A 115 10.93 38.71 22.15
C GLU A 115 9.88 39.79 22.47
N ILE A 116 8.62 39.58 22.07
CA ILE A 116 7.52 40.50 22.34
C ILE A 116 7.24 40.58 23.84
N ALA A 117 7.19 39.45 24.56
CA ALA A 117 6.97 39.42 26.00
C ALA A 117 8.08 40.17 26.76
N ASN A 118 9.34 40.00 26.35
CA ASN A 118 10.46 40.74 26.92
C ASN A 118 10.36 42.25 26.63
N ALA A 119 10.01 42.64 25.40
CA ALA A 119 9.84 44.04 25.02
C ALA A 119 8.66 44.71 25.75
N ALA A 120 7.58 43.97 25.99
CA ALA A 120 6.41 44.41 26.75
C ALA A 120 6.61 44.38 28.27
N GLY A 121 7.74 43.86 28.76
CA GLY A 121 8.02 43.72 30.19
C GLY A 121 7.20 42.64 30.89
N VAL A 122 6.59 41.72 30.14
CA VAL A 122 5.74 40.64 30.66
C VAL A 122 6.61 39.43 31.02
N LYS A 123 7.13 39.41 32.25
CA LYS A 123 7.97 38.30 32.74
C LYS A 123 7.18 37.10 33.26
N LYS A 124 6.11 37.36 34.02
CA LYS A 124 5.26 36.34 34.66
C LYS A 124 3.93 36.20 33.93
N PRO A 125 3.20 35.09 34.15
CA PRO A 125 1.86 34.93 33.59
C PRO A 125 0.97 36.12 33.93
N ILE A 126 0.27 36.62 32.92
CA ILE A 126 -0.68 37.71 33.10
C ILE A 126 -1.95 37.09 33.68
N SER A 127 -2.08 37.11 35.00
CA SER A 127 -3.37 36.86 35.64
C SER A 127 -4.28 38.05 35.33
N SER A 128 -5.48 37.80 34.79
CA SER A 128 -6.41 38.85 34.36
C SER A 128 -7.01 39.62 35.54
N GLU A 129 -6.22 40.36 36.29
CA GLU A 129 -6.73 41.40 37.19
C GLU A 129 -6.90 42.70 36.39
N GLY A 130 -7.98 42.76 35.62
CA GLY A 130 -8.55 44.01 35.11
C GLY A 130 -8.01 44.58 33.79
N ALA A 131 -6.90 44.08 33.25
CA ALA A 131 -6.41 44.49 31.91
C ALA A 131 -6.65 43.37 30.88
N GLN A 132 -7.64 43.54 30.02
CA GLN A 132 -7.72 42.73 28.79
C GLN A 132 -6.62 43.20 27.83
N ILE A 133 -5.42 42.64 28.00
CA ILE A 133 -4.43 42.72 26.93
C ILE A 133 -4.95 41.82 25.82
N LYS A 134 -5.20 42.41 24.64
CA LYS A 134 -5.48 41.63 23.42
C LYS A 134 -4.23 40.82 23.11
N ASP A 135 -4.28 39.56 23.50
CA ASP A 135 -3.24 38.60 23.17
C ASP A 135 -3.30 38.32 21.67
N ASP A 136 -2.13 38.36 21.01
CA ASP A 136 -2.04 38.00 19.60
C ASP A 136 -2.21 36.49 19.48
N PRO A 137 -3.21 35.98 18.71
CA PRO A 137 -3.39 34.55 18.52
C PRO A 137 -2.18 33.88 17.86
N ASP A 138 -1.38 34.61 17.09
CA ASP A 138 -0.17 34.11 16.44
C ASP A 138 1.06 34.16 17.36
N TYR A 139 1.10 35.11 18.31
CA TYR A 139 2.23 35.34 19.22
C TYR A 139 1.78 35.64 20.66
N SER A 140 1.16 34.64 21.30
CA SER A 140 0.66 34.78 22.67
C SER A 140 1.78 35.08 23.67
N ILE A 141 1.64 36.17 24.43
CA ILE A 141 2.58 36.58 25.48
C ILE A 141 2.03 36.34 26.89
N ALA A 142 0.79 35.85 27.00
CA ALA A 142 0.06 35.72 28.26
C ALA A 142 0.73 34.84 29.33
N MET A 143 1.54 33.84 28.92
CA MET A 143 2.28 32.98 29.86
C MET A 143 3.53 33.66 30.45
N GLY A 144 3.97 34.80 29.88
CA GLY A 144 5.17 35.52 30.27
C GLY A 144 6.47 34.91 29.76
N ALA A 145 7.51 35.73 29.72
CA ALA A 145 8.82 35.38 29.17
C ALA A 145 9.46 34.15 29.83
N ASP A 146 9.31 33.96 31.14
CA ASP A 146 9.93 32.84 31.87
C ASP A 146 9.36 31.48 31.41
N ALA A 147 8.03 31.41 31.25
CA ALA A 147 7.35 30.20 30.80
C ALA A 147 7.57 29.96 29.29
N LEU A 148 7.57 31.01 28.48
CA LEU A 148 7.87 30.94 27.05
C LEU A 148 9.29 30.42 26.79
N SER A 149 10.28 30.91 27.54
CA SER A 149 11.67 30.44 27.46
C SER A 149 11.79 28.95 27.81
N SER A 150 11.10 28.50 28.86
CA SER A 150 11.09 27.09 29.25
C SER A 150 10.44 26.21 28.18
N LYS A 151 9.30 26.66 27.62
CA LYS A 151 8.60 25.96 26.53
C LYS A 151 9.42 25.90 25.25
N LEU A 152 10.14 26.97 24.91
CA LEU A 152 11.08 27.02 23.79
C LEU A 152 12.18 25.98 23.97
N ALA A 153 12.83 25.94 25.14
CA ALA A 153 13.90 24.99 25.43
C ALA A 153 13.43 23.52 25.32
N ILE A 154 12.23 23.21 25.84
CA ILE A 154 11.63 21.87 25.69
C ILE A 154 11.39 21.54 24.22
N THR A 155 10.81 22.47 23.47
CA THR A 155 10.48 22.26 22.05
C THR A 155 11.76 22.08 21.21
N GLU A 156 12.83 22.85 21.52
CA GLU A 156 14.15 22.71 20.89
C GLU A 156 14.86 21.41 21.28
N ALA A 157 14.63 20.87 22.48
CA ALA A 157 15.22 19.61 22.93
C ALA A 157 14.59 18.36 22.27
N ILE A 158 13.31 18.44 21.88
CA ILE A 158 12.64 17.34 21.17
C ILE A 158 13.20 17.28 19.74
N THR A 159 14.12 16.37 19.46
CA THR A 159 14.78 16.21 18.16
C THR A 159 14.19 15.09 17.32
N ASP A 160 13.55 14.11 17.95
CA ASP A 160 12.95 12.94 17.29
C ASP A 160 11.41 13.04 17.24
N PRO A 161 10.80 13.19 16.04
CA PRO A 161 9.35 13.24 15.86
C PRO A 161 8.60 12.00 16.37
N THR A 162 9.26 10.85 16.45
CA THR A 162 8.64 9.59 16.90
C THR A 162 8.44 9.54 18.42
N THR A 163 9.12 10.41 19.18
CA THR A 163 8.98 10.49 20.64
C THR A 163 7.68 11.11 21.10
N VAL A 164 7.00 11.83 20.20
CA VAL A 164 5.75 12.55 20.47
C VAL A 164 4.54 11.93 19.74
N SER A 165 4.73 10.92 18.89
CA SER A 165 3.67 10.23 18.15
C SER A 165 3.82 8.71 18.20
N SER A 166 2.84 8.04 18.82
CA SER A 166 2.76 6.58 18.89
C SER A 166 2.62 5.91 17.53
N GLU A 167 1.93 6.54 16.58
CA GLU A 167 1.70 6.05 15.22
C GLU A 167 3.01 6.01 14.42
N LEU A 168 3.82 7.06 14.53
CA LEU A 168 5.15 7.11 13.89
C LEU A 168 6.13 6.13 14.49
N LYS A 169 6.02 5.86 15.80
CA LYS A 169 6.84 4.85 16.46
C LYS A 169 6.56 3.43 15.95
N ILE A 170 5.29 3.11 15.69
CA ILE A 170 4.91 1.81 15.09
C ILE A 170 5.43 1.71 13.65
N ALA A 171 5.23 2.77 12.84
CA ALA A 171 5.74 2.81 11.47
C ALA A 171 7.27 2.66 11.41
N TYR A 172 8.00 3.33 12.33
CA TYR A 172 9.45 3.19 12.45
C TYR A 172 9.87 1.73 12.67
N ILE A 173 9.22 0.99 13.58
CA ILE A 173 9.55 -0.42 13.86
C ILE A 173 9.34 -1.29 12.62
N ILE A 174 8.25 -1.06 11.88
CA ILE A 174 7.92 -1.82 10.66
C ILE A 174 8.95 -1.59 9.55
N PHE A 175 9.46 -0.36 9.41
CA PHE A 175 10.43 -0.02 8.35
C PHE A 175 11.91 -0.21 8.75
N SER A 176 12.19 -0.51 10.01
CA SER A 176 13.56 -0.75 10.53
C SER A 176 13.88 -2.21 10.84
N SER A 177 12.89 -3.11 10.73
CA SER A 177 13.03 -4.56 10.87
C SER A 177 13.27 -5.22 9.52
#